data_AF-A0A0D9VR49-F1
#
_entry.id   AF-A0A0D9VR49-F1
#
_cell.length_a   1.000
_cell.length_b   1.000
_cell.length_c   1.000
_cell.angle_alpha   90.00
_cell.angle_beta   90.00
_cell.angle_gamma   90.00
#
_symmetry.space_group_name_H-M   'P 1'
#
loop_
_entity.id
_entity.type
_entity.pdbx_description
1 polymer ?
#
loop_
_entity_poly.entity_id
_entity_poly.type
_entity_poly.pdbx_seq_one_letter_code
_entity_poly.pdbx_strand_id
1 'polypeptide(L)'
;MAPPPFVLLKRLVEFLGGEEFTDDAGILVGWSTARHLSRGEAMEAMKAKLYLAELPQVSHMDMISPTPAHAQQMGSVPAAEISSTHKGVVVMYADFYRPGSDYSLYGRHLLYNASTNSLIAIPRLPQDSRYSPDIVSLGRSAVLVPAAGDDDDGYVLAEIVTSYEGVNPGLPDATIFTIKNPENVAVDGREWVQSSTPQLPLPADLCGPDYYFQIDMAFSFQGRICWVDLLKGILFCDDVLSPQGPNLSFVSLPLGYSINCHCDNRHQMVPLLQRSMSCVNGAIKFVALVGFGESSPDQVMLRTWVLSPNFKDWKEDTAALSVEDIWDSDSYKQTGLPQLMPVSPVLSLTENGVMYAILNEFERLPQVAPFRGPDGDDEVVAKANYMIRFNILQNKVLTCTKLSADGDLEWMMPDLIATDFTAYLEDHKIASSELITKPAEGFLNKENSRCKALLCDEKVSMKNLYAL
;
A
#
# COMPACT_ATOMS: atom_id res chain seq x y z
N MET A 1 16.36 6.53 21.40
CA MET A 1 16.91 6.78 20.06
C MET A 1 15.83 7.54 19.30
N ALA A 2 16.18 8.59 18.56
CA ALA A 2 15.21 9.31 17.73
C ALA A 2 14.76 8.38 16.59
N PRO A 3 13.45 8.21 16.29
CA PRO A 3 13.01 7.36 15.20
C PRO A 3 13.59 7.82 13.85
N PRO A 4 13.71 6.93 12.86
CA PRO A 4 14.26 7.29 11.56
C PRO A 4 13.35 8.31 10.86
N PRO A 5 13.89 9.20 10.00
CA PRO A 5 13.13 10.27 9.34
C PRO A 5 12.04 9.74 8.39
N PHE A 6 12.16 8.49 7.95
CA PHE A 6 11.13 7.73 7.26
C PHE A 6 11.37 6.24 7.48
N VAL A 7 10.37 5.40 7.21
CA VAL A 7 10.47 3.94 7.29
C VAL A 7 9.91 3.26 6.05
N LEU A 8 10.30 1.99 5.84
CA LEU A 8 9.57 1.05 5.00
C LEU A 8 8.49 0.39 5.86
N LEU A 9 7.22 0.54 5.50
CA LEU A 9 6.09 0.02 6.25
C LEU A 9 5.39 -1.08 5.44
N LYS A 10 5.12 -2.24 6.07
CA LYS A 10 4.20 -3.24 5.52
C LYS A 10 2.79 -2.63 5.40
N ARG A 11 2.14 -2.77 4.25
CA ARG A 11 0.78 -2.26 4.04
C ARG A 11 -0.28 -3.08 4.76
N LEU A 12 -0.06 -4.38 4.96
CA LEU A 12 -0.94 -5.22 5.75
C LEU A 12 -0.82 -4.87 7.25
N VAL A 13 -1.96 -4.62 7.89
CA VAL A 13 -2.10 -4.26 9.29
C VAL A 13 -2.97 -5.32 9.96
N GLU A 14 -2.41 -6.09 10.89
CA GLU A 14 -3.16 -7.15 11.56
C GLU A 14 -4.02 -6.60 12.70
N PHE A 15 -5.24 -7.14 12.84
CA PHE A 15 -6.12 -6.81 13.96
C PHE A 15 -6.02 -7.89 15.03
N LEU A 16 -5.52 -7.51 16.19
CA LEU A 16 -5.27 -8.42 17.31
C LEU A 16 -6.35 -8.24 18.39
N GLY A 17 -6.87 -9.36 18.88
CA GLY A 17 -7.74 -9.39 20.05
C GLY A 17 -6.94 -9.15 21.33
N GLY A 18 -7.48 -8.37 22.27
CA GLY A 18 -6.87 -8.22 23.59
C GLY A 18 -6.73 -9.58 24.29
N GLU A 19 -5.67 -9.76 25.10
CA GLU A 19 -5.47 -11.01 25.85
C GLU A 19 -6.69 -11.30 26.75
N GLU A 20 -7.14 -12.57 26.75
CA GLU A 20 -8.20 -13.02 27.66
C GLU A 20 -7.66 -13.00 29.09
N PHE A 21 -8.18 -12.10 29.93
CA PHE A 21 -7.96 -12.17 31.36
C PHE A 21 -9.15 -12.84 32.02
N THR A 22 -8.90 -13.95 32.72
CA THR A 22 -9.84 -14.51 33.70
C THR A 22 -9.51 -13.93 35.08
N ASP A 23 -10.52 -13.53 35.85
CA ASP A 23 -10.31 -13.17 37.24
C ASP A 23 -9.94 -14.40 38.08
N ASP A 24 -9.61 -14.18 39.36
CA ASP A 24 -9.30 -15.24 40.33
C ASP A 24 -10.45 -16.25 40.54
N ALA A 25 -11.65 -15.98 40.01
CA ALA A 25 -12.81 -16.86 40.02
C ALA A 25 -13.03 -17.62 38.69
N GLY A 26 -12.14 -17.45 37.70
CA GLY A 26 -12.24 -18.08 36.39
C GLY A 26 -13.30 -17.45 35.47
N ILE A 27 -13.80 -16.26 35.80
CA ILE A 27 -14.74 -15.51 34.96
C ILE A 27 -13.93 -14.63 34.01
N LEU A 28 -14.25 -14.69 32.72
CA LEU A 28 -13.65 -13.81 31.71
C LEU A 28 -13.96 -12.34 32.07
N VAL A 29 -12.94 -11.57 32.42
CA VAL A 29 -13.07 -10.16 32.79
C VAL A 29 -13.41 -9.38 31.52
N GLY A 30 -14.60 -8.77 31.50
CA GLY A 30 -15.05 -7.88 30.43
C GLY A 30 -16.30 -8.31 29.66
N TRP A 31 -16.88 -9.48 29.95
CA TRP A 31 -18.09 -9.96 29.27
C TRP A 31 -19.41 -9.35 29.75
N SER A 32 -19.53 -8.95 31.02
CA SER A 32 -20.82 -8.63 31.62
C SER A 32 -21.23 -7.16 31.61
N THR A 33 -20.39 -6.24 31.12
CA THR A 33 -20.62 -4.78 31.24
C THR A 33 -20.25 -3.94 30.00
N ALA A 34 -19.80 -4.54 28.91
CA ALA A 34 -19.45 -3.77 27.71
C ALA A 34 -20.71 -3.19 27.03
N ARG A 35 -20.74 -1.86 26.85
CA ARG A 35 -21.73 -1.18 26.01
C ARG A 35 -21.73 -1.85 24.63
N HIS A 36 -22.91 -2.10 24.06
CA HIS A 36 -23.01 -2.48 22.66
C HIS A 36 -22.56 -1.30 21.80
N LEU A 37 -21.34 -1.38 21.26
CA LEU A 37 -20.84 -0.43 20.29
C LEU A 37 -21.31 -0.82 18.89
N SER A 38 -21.52 0.17 18.04
CA SER A 38 -21.52 -0.04 16.61
C SER A 38 -20.15 -0.58 16.17
N ARG A 39 -20.09 -1.25 15.01
CA ARG A 39 -18.80 -1.74 14.48
C ARG A 39 -17.79 -0.61 14.24
N GLY A 40 -18.28 0.58 13.87
CA GLY A 40 -17.44 1.75 13.69
C GLY A 40 -16.80 2.21 14.99
N GLU A 41 -17.60 2.34 16.04
CA GLU A 41 -17.11 2.65 17.39
C GLU A 41 -16.14 1.56 17.90
N ALA A 42 -16.41 0.28 17.64
CA ALA A 42 -15.50 -0.81 18.03
C ALA A 42 -14.15 -0.74 17.28
N MET A 43 -14.16 -0.43 15.98
CA MET A 43 -12.94 -0.23 15.20
C MET A 43 -12.18 1.01 15.65
N GLU A 44 -12.88 2.12 15.91
CA GLU A 44 -12.30 3.39 16.38
C GLU A 44 -11.67 3.27 17.77
N ALA A 45 -12.18 2.35 18.60
CA ALA A 45 -11.61 2.06 19.91
C ALA A 45 -10.27 1.32 19.85
N MET A 46 -9.87 0.76 18.71
CA MET A 46 -8.58 0.08 18.58
C MET A 46 -7.41 1.04 18.79
N LYS A 47 -6.32 0.49 19.31
CA LYS A 47 -5.06 1.21 19.48
C LYS A 47 -4.05 0.74 18.46
N ALA A 48 -3.44 1.68 17.74
CA ALA A 48 -2.31 1.38 16.88
C ALA A 48 -1.09 1.03 17.74
N LYS A 49 -0.37 -0.02 17.36
CA LYS A 49 0.91 -0.39 17.93
C LYS A 49 1.94 -0.42 16.81
N LEU A 50 2.96 0.43 16.95
CA LEU A 50 3.96 0.65 15.92
C LEU A 50 5.28 -0.03 16.28
N TYR A 51 5.81 -0.80 15.34
CA TYR A 51 7.10 -1.46 15.45
C TYR A 51 8.03 -0.86 14.41
N LEU A 52 8.85 0.09 14.86
CA LEU A 52 9.76 0.83 13.98
C LEU A 52 11.10 0.10 13.92
N ALA A 53 11.54 -0.14 12.69
CA ALA A 53 12.78 -0.83 12.39
C ALA A 53 13.76 0.10 11.66
N GLU A 54 15.05 -0.08 11.91
CA GLU A 54 16.11 0.67 11.24
C GLU A 54 16.26 0.21 9.79
N LEU A 55 16.34 1.15 8.85
CA LEU A 55 16.50 0.84 7.43
C LEU A 55 17.77 0.00 7.19
N PRO A 56 17.72 -1.07 6.38
CA PRO A 56 16.63 -1.46 5.49
C PRO A 56 15.61 -2.44 6.08
N GLN A 57 15.58 -2.67 7.40
CA GLN A 57 14.53 -3.50 7.99
C GLN A 57 13.14 -2.87 7.79
N VAL A 58 12.12 -3.72 7.76
CA VAL A 58 10.75 -3.32 7.49
C VAL A 58 10.00 -3.14 8.79
N SER A 59 9.36 -1.98 8.93
CA SER A 59 8.46 -1.63 10.03
C SER A 59 7.06 -2.21 9.78
N HIS A 60 6.29 -2.42 10.83
CA HIS A 60 4.90 -2.85 10.74
C HIS A 60 4.03 -2.17 11.81
N MET A 61 2.73 -2.23 11.60
CA MET A 61 1.72 -1.69 12.50
C MET A 61 0.66 -2.76 12.75
N ASP A 62 0.30 -2.92 14.02
CA ASP A 62 -0.82 -3.75 14.44
C ASP A 62 -1.93 -2.85 15.02
N MET A 63 -3.18 -3.29 14.92
CA MET A 63 -4.29 -2.69 15.64
C MET A 63 -4.73 -3.62 16.77
N ILE A 64 -4.72 -3.11 18.00
CA ILE A 64 -5.05 -3.89 19.18
C ILE A 64 -6.43 -3.48 19.68
N SER A 65 -7.31 -4.47 19.77
CA SER A 65 -8.62 -4.31 20.40
C SER A 65 -8.47 -4.06 21.90
N PRO A 66 -9.16 -3.07 22.50
CA PRO A 66 -9.02 -2.79 23.93
C PRO A 66 -9.43 -3.95 24.84
N THR A 67 -10.45 -4.71 24.43
CA THR A 67 -10.94 -5.88 25.16
C THR A 67 -11.41 -6.96 24.19
N PRO A 68 -11.51 -8.23 24.64
CA PRO A 68 -12.12 -9.30 23.84
C PRO A 68 -13.56 -8.99 23.38
N ALA A 69 -14.33 -8.25 24.17
CA ALA A 69 -15.68 -7.84 23.80
C ALA A 69 -15.70 -6.89 22.59
N HIS A 70 -14.74 -5.95 22.50
CA HIS A 70 -14.60 -5.08 21.31
C HIS A 70 -14.22 -5.92 20.08
N ALA A 71 -13.30 -6.87 20.23
CA ALA A 71 -12.89 -7.77 19.16
C ALA A 71 -14.07 -8.58 18.60
N GLN A 72 -14.95 -9.10 19.47
CA GLN A 72 -16.17 -9.79 19.03
C GLN A 72 -17.15 -8.85 18.33
N GLN A 73 -17.29 -7.60 18.79
CA GLN A 73 -18.17 -6.61 18.17
C GLN A 73 -17.71 -6.19 16.77
N MET A 74 -16.41 -6.19 16.48
CA MET A 74 -15.89 -5.96 15.12
C MET A 74 -16.28 -7.09 14.15
N GLY A 75 -16.50 -8.30 14.67
CA GLY A 75 -16.83 -9.48 13.87
C GLY A 75 -15.60 -10.09 13.22
N SER A 76 -15.76 -10.64 12.01
CA SER A 76 -14.70 -11.38 11.29
C SER A 76 -13.70 -10.50 10.54
N VAL A 77 -13.56 -9.20 10.86
CA VAL A 77 -12.61 -8.32 10.18
C VAL A 77 -11.20 -8.58 10.73
N PRO A 78 -10.30 -9.24 9.98
CA PRO A 78 -9.06 -9.78 10.55
C PRO A 78 -7.86 -8.83 10.39
N ALA A 79 -7.95 -7.87 9.48
CA ALA A 79 -6.84 -7.01 9.09
C ALA A 79 -7.35 -5.76 8.36
N ALA A 80 -6.42 -4.86 8.06
CA ALA A 80 -6.60 -3.75 7.14
C ALA A 80 -5.42 -3.66 6.16
N GLU A 81 -5.63 -2.99 5.04
CA GLU A 81 -4.57 -2.64 4.10
C GLU A 81 -4.39 -1.12 4.03
N ILE A 82 -3.15 -0.66 4.23
CA ILE A 82 -2.79 0.75 4.05
C ILE A 82 -2.96 1.12 2.59
N SER A 83 -3.81 2.10 2.37
CA SER A 83 -4.10 2.69 1.07
C SER A 83 -3.07 3.76 0.72
N SER A 84 -2.89 4.74 1.60
CA SER A 84 -1.96 5.85 1.42
C SER A 84 -1.51 6.44 2.76
N THR A 85 -0.43 7.22 2.70
CA THR A 85 0.09 7.99 3.82
C THR A 85 0.42 9.39 3.35
N HIS A 86 0.26 10.37 4.23
CA HIS A 86 0.80 11.70 4.02
C HIS A 86 1.01 12.37 5.36
N LYS A 87 2.23 12.85 5.59
CA LYS A 87 2.62 13.43 6.87
C LYS A 87 2.36 12.42 8.00
N GLY A 88 1.84 12.85 9.14
CA GLY A 88 1.47 11.99 10.26
C GLY A 88 0.19 11.16 10.06
N VAL A 89 -0.40 11.10 8.85
CA VAL A 89 -1.68 10.42 8.63
C VAL A 89 -1.50 9.14 7.82
N VAL A 90 -2.10 8.05 8.28
CA VAL A 90 -2.16 6.74 7.60
C VAL A 90 -3.61 6.38 7.34
N VAL A 91 -3.95 6.09 6.08
CA VAL A 91 -5.30 5.67 5.68
C VAL A 91 -5.30 4.21 5.26
N MET A 92 -6.29 3.48 5.73
CA MET A 92 -6.41 2.03 5.55
C MET A 92 -7.83 1.63 5.16
N TYR A 93 -7.96 0.56 4.39
CA TYR A 93 -9.21 -0.16 4.22
C TYR A 93 -9.26 -1.31 5.22
N ALA A 94 -10.21 -1.29 6.14
CA ALA A 94 -10.46 -2.42 7.02
C ALA A 94 -11.17 -3.54 6.24
N ASP A 95 -10.69 -4.78 6.39
CA ASP A 95 -11.15 -5.95 5.64
C ASP A 95 -10.92 -5.86 4.13
N PHE A 96 -11.62 -6.69 3.36
CA PHE A 96 -11.73 -6.60 1.90
C PHE A 96 -12.59 -5.44 1.39
N TYR A 97 -12.86 -4.44 2.22
CA TYR A 97 -13.67 -3.32 1.78
C TYR A 97 -12.96 -2.52 0.70
N ARG A 98 -13.68 -2.31 -0.39
CA ARG A 98 -13.38 -1.36 -1.45
C ARG A 98 -14.68 -0.66 -1.82
N PRO A 99 -14.65 0.62 -2.21
CA PRO A 99 -15.82 1.28 -2.77
C PRO A 99 -16.46 0.42 -3.87
N GLY A 100 -17.77 0.16 -3.79
CA GLY A 100 -18.45 -0.66 -4.80
C GLY A 100 -18.38 -2.17 -4.61
N SER A 101 -17.59 -2.66 -3.65
CA SER A 101 -17.44 -4.09 -3.37
C SER A 101 -18.45 -4.57 -2.34
N ASP A 102 -19.20 -5.61 -2.69
CA ASP A 102 -20.10 -6.32 -1.77
C ASP A 102 -19.38 -7.40 -0.95
N TYR A 103 -18.09 -7.66 -1.21
CA TYR A 103 -17.32 -8.71 -0.54
C TYR A 103 -17.10 -8.44 0.96
N SER A 104 -17.18 -7.18 1.40
CA SER A 104 -17.16 -6.83 2.81
C SER A 104 -18.34 -5.92 3.19
N LEU A 105 -19.36 -6.53 3.79
CA LEU A 105 -20.55 -5.82 4.29
C LEU A 105 -20.25 -4.88 5.48
N TYR A 106 -19.04 -4.93 6.02
CA TYR A 106 -18.71 -4.35 7.32
C TYR A 106 -17.40 -3.57 7.36
N GLY A 107 -16.53 -3.77 6.37
CA GLY A 107 -15.32 -2.99 6.23
C GLY A 107 -15.62 -1.54 5.89
N ARG A 108 -14.61 -0.70 6.10
CA ARG A 108 -14.70 0.76 6.01
C ARG A 108 -13.31 1.36 5.91
N HIS A 109 -13.23 2.67 5.67
CA HIS A 109 -11.96 3.39 5.80
C HIS A 109 -11.63 3.61 7.28
N LEU A 110 -10.36 3.40 7.62
CA LEU A 110 -9.78 3.80 8.90
C LEU A 110 -8.71 4.86 8.64
N LEU A 111 -8.71 5.91 9.46
CA LEU A 111 -7.69 6.94 9.43
C LEU A 111 -6.99 6.99 10.78
N TYR A 112 -5.69 6.72 10.78
CA TYR A 112 -4.83 6.85 11.94
C TYR A 112 -4.07 8.17 11.85
N ASN A 113 -4.25 9.00 12.88
CA ASN A 113 -3.51 10.24 13.05
C ASN A 113 -2.42 10.01 14.10
N ALA A 114 -1.16 10.04 13.64
CA ALA A 114 0.00 9.84 14.47
C ALA A 114 0.13 10.93 15.55
N SER A 115 -0.10 12.21 15.24
CA SER A 115 0.13 13.31 16.20
C SER A 115 -0.75 13.24 17.44
N THR A 116 -1.98 12.75 17.28
CA THR A 116 -2.96 12.57 18.36
C THR A 116 -3.02 11.13 18.86
N ASN A 117 -2.33 10.21 18.18
CA ASN A 117 -2.45 8.77 18.37
C ASN A 117 -3.91 8.30 18.38
N SER A 118 -4.72 8.85 17.48
CA SER A 118 -6.15 8.54 17.37
C SER A 118 -6.46 7.78 16.08
N LEU A 119 -7.32 6.78 16.19
CA LEU A 119 -7.91 6.08 15.06
C LEU A 119 -9.32 6.62 14.82
N ILE A 120 -9.75 6.65 13.57
CA ILE A 120 -11.05 7.20 13.18
C ILE A 120 -11.70 6.25 12.18
N ALA A 121 -12.93 5.82 12.48
CA ALA A 121 -13.73 5.01 11.59
C ALA A 121 -14.56 5.91 10.65
N ILE A 122 -14.21 5.93 9.37
CA ILE A 122 -14.95 6.70 8.35
C ILE A 122 -16.03 5.79 7.76
N PRO A 123 -17.27 6.27 7.54
CA PRO A 123 -18.34 5.43 6.99
C PRO A 123 -18.04 4.98 5.56
N ARG A 124 -18.78 3.99 5.08
CA ARG A 124 -18.72 3.57 3.67
C ARG A 124 -19.24 4.69 2.77
N LEU A 125 -18.82 4.66 1.51
CA LEU A 125 -19.33 5.60 0.51
C LEU A 125 -20.84 5.42 0.33
N PRO A 126 -21.59 6.52 0.11
CA PRO A 126 -23.01 6.44 -0.16
C PRO A 126 -23.27 5.57 -1.40
N GLN A 127 -24.00 4.46 -1.22
CA GLN A 127 -24.52 3.64 -2.31
C GLN A 127 -26.04 3.79 -2.33
N ASP A 128 -26.59 4.40 -3.39
CA ASP A 128 -28.03 4.52 -3.53
C ASP A 128 -28.61 3.22 -4.09
N SER A 129 -29.05 2.35 -3.17
CA SER A 129 -29.56 0.98 -3.40
C SER A 129 -30.73 0.83 -4.39
N ARG A 130 -31.25 1.92 -4.98
CA ARG A 130 -32.47 1.86 -5.79
C ARG A 130 -32.29 2.14 -7.27
N TYR A 131 -31.36 3.00 -7.74
CA TYR A 131 -31.33 3.40 -9.17
C TYR A 131 -29.98 3.92 -9.75
N SER A 132 -28.82 3.71 -9.13
CA SER A 132 -27.52 4.15 -9.73
C SER A 132 -26.68 2.98 -10.26
N PRO A 133 -25.84 3.20 -11.29
CA PRO A 133 -24.84 2.22 -11.71
C PRO A 133 -23.92 1.89 -10.53
N ASP A 134 -23.56 0.61 -10.40
CA ASP A 134 -22.66 0.13 -9.34
C ASP A 134 -21.41 1.01 -9.32
N ILE A 135 -21.18 1.70 -8.20
CA ILE A 135 -19.92 2.41 -7.97
C ILE A 135 -18.80 1.39 -8.14
N VAL A 136 -17.74 1.74 -8.86
CA VAL A 136 -16.56 0.89 -9.03
C VAL A 136 -15.35 1.63 -8.46
N SER A 137 -14.65 1.02 -7.52
CA SER A 137 -13.37 1.53 -7.02
C SER A 137 -12.33 1.55 -8.13
N LEU A 138 -11.58 2.64 -8.22
CA LEU A 138 -10.41 2.73 -9.09
C LEU A 138 -9.13 2.23 -8.40
N GLY A 139 -9.16 1.82 -7.14
CA GLY A 139 -8.00 1.30 -6.43
C GLY A 139 -7.81 1.96 -5.06
N ARG A 140 -6.66 2.60 -4.84
CA ARG A 140 -6.27 3.19 -3.55
C ARG A 140 -6.74 4.65 -3.39
N SER A 141 -7.36 4.95 -2.24
CA SER A 141 -7.65 6.30 -1.75
C SER A 141 -6.39 7.12 -1.46
N ALA A 142 -6.56 8.44 -1.44
CA ALA A 142 -5.48 9.39 -1.17
C ALA A 142 -5.80 10.26 0.04
N VAL A 143 -4.79 10.52 0.87
CA VAL A 143 -4.86 11.52 1.94
C VAL A 143 -3.98 12.72 1.65
N LEU A 144 -4.54 13.91 1.86
CA LEU A 144 -3.89 15.19 1.72
C LEU A 144 -3.95 15.95 3.04
N VAL A 145 -2.79 16.38 3.55
CA VAL A 145 -2.68 17.27 4.71
C VAL A 145 -2.20 18.62 4.16
N PRO A 146 -3.06 19.66 4.11
CA PRO A 146 -2.71 20.98 3.58
C PRO A 146 -1.49 21.60 4.27
N ALA A 147 -0.91 22.64 3.65
CA ALA A 147 0.22 23.36 4.24
C ALA A 147 -0.28 24.28 5.38
N ALA A 148 0.53 24.44 6.43
CA ALA A 148 0.22 25.33 7.54
C ALA A 148 0.11 26.78 7.04
N GLY A 149 -1.05 27.41 7.24
CA GLY A 149 -1.35 28.77 6.77
C GLY A 149 -2.70 28.91 6.04
N ASP A 150 -3.28 27.80 5.58
CA ASP A 150 -4.73 27.73 5.40
C ASP A 150 -5.35 27.57 6.80
N ASP A 151 -6.44 28.29 7.11
CA ASP A 151 -7.09 28.37 8.44
C ASP A 151 -7.61 27.02 9.02
N ASP A 152 -7.16 25.88 8.50
CA ASP A 152 -7.62 24.54 8.85
C ASP A 152 -6.41 23.59 8.89
N ASP A 153 -5.87 23.32 10.09
CA ASP A 153 -4.80 22.35 10.39
C ASP A 153 -5.26 20.88 10.18
N GLY A 154 -5.94 20.66 9.07
CA GLY A 154 -6.74 19.50 8.81
C GLY A 154 -6.12 18.48 7.87
N TYR A 155 -6.91 17.47 7.55
CA TYR A 155 -6.62 16.54 6.47
C TYR A 155 -7.89 16.28 5.67
N VAL A 156 -7.67 15.95 4.40
CA VAL A 156 -8.68 15.59 3.43
C VAL A 156 -8.37 14.17 2.99
N LEU A 157 -9.31 13.27 3.24
CA LEU A 157 -9.33 11.97 2.58
C LEU A 157 -10.18 12.10 1.32
N ALA A 158 -9.64 11.67 0.19
CA ALA A 158 -10.32 11.62 -1.08
C ALA A 158 -10.35 10.19 -1.64
N GLU A 159 -11.52 9.79 -2.12
CA GLU A 159 -11.74 8.57 -2.88
C GLU A 159 -12.24 8.96 -4.28
N ILE A 160 -11.62 8.41 -5.31
CA ILE A 160 -12.08 8.56 -6.69
C ILE A 160 -12.69 7.23 -7.14
N VAL A 161 -13.91 7.30 -7.63
CA VAL A 161 -14.65 6.14 -8.09
C VAL A 161 -15.18 6.40 -9.49
N THR A 162 -15.52 5.33 -10.21
CA THR A 162 -16.20 5.40 -11.50
C THR A 162 -17.56 4.69 -11.40
N SER A 163 -18.34 4.75 -12.46
CA SER A 163 -19.56 3.96 -12.60
C SER A 163 -19.44 2.96 -13.74
N TYR A 164 -20.12 1.81 -13.62
CA TYR A 164 -20.22 0.83 -14.69
C TYR A 164 -21.37 1.19 -15.63
N GLU A 165 -21.07 1.71 -16.82
CA GLU A 165 -22.08 1.97 -17.87
C GLU A 165 -22.20 0.80 -18.87
N GLY A 166 -22.73 -0.34 -18.42
CA GLY A 166 -23.18 -1.42 -19.30
C GLY A 166 -22.15 -1.92 -20.34
N VAL A 167 -22.60 -2.11 -21.59
CA VAL A 167 -21.85 -2.81 -22.68
C VAL A 167 -20.66 -1.99 -23.22
N ASN A 168 -20.41 -0.78 -22.73
CA ASN A 168 -19.33 0.08 -23.20
C ASN A 168 -18.19 0.14 -22.16
N PRO A 169 -17.06 -0.57 -22.39
CA PRO A 169 -15.99 -0.74 -21.40
C PRO A 169 -15.16 0.53 -21.10
N GLY A 170 -15.34 1.62 -21.83
CA GLY A 170 -14.61 2.86 -21.55
C GLY A 170 -15.22 3.54 -20.33
N LEU A 171 -14.55 3.51 -19.18
CA LEU A 171 -14.93 4.31 -18.00
C LEU A 171 -15.14 5.77 -18.43
N PRO A 172 -16.38 6.29 -18.47
CA PRO A 172 -16.58 7.61 -19.07
C PRO A 172 -16.19 8.71 -18.07
N ASP A 173 -16.71 8.59 -16.85
CA ASP A 173 -16.64 9.64 -15.85
C ASP A 173 -16.32 9.12 -14.45
N ALA A 174 -15.52 9.89 -13.72
CA ALA A 174 -15.21 9.66 -12.32
C ALA A 174 -16.03 10.57 -11.40
N THR A 175 -16.21 10.14 -10.17
CA THR A 175 -16.76 10.95 -9.08
C THR A 175 -15.76 10.93 -7.93
N ILE A 176 -15.47 12.11 -7.38
CA ILE A 176 -14.59 12.25 -6.22
C ILE A 176 -15.44 12.50 -4.99
N PHE A 177 -15.20 11.70 -3.96
CA PHE A 177 -15.77 11.88 -2.63
C PHE A 177 -14.68 12.33 -1.68
N THR A 178 -14.99 13.29 -0.83
CA THR A 178 -14.06 13.84 0.15
C THR A 178 -14.64 13.81 1.54
N ILE A 179 -13.79 13.67 2.54
CA ILE A 179 -14.12 13.93 3.92
C ILE A 179 -12.99 14.76 4.54
N LYS A 180 -13.37 15.85 5.21
CA LYS A 180 -12.45 16.80 5.83
C LYS A 180 -12.62 16.74 7.35
N ASN A 181 -11.52 16.61 8.08
CA ASN A 181 -11.45 16.71 9.54
C ASN A 181 -12.54 15.90 10.31
N PRO A 182 -12.69 14.58 10.03
CA PRO A 182 -13.67 13.73 10.70
C PRO A 182 -13.48 13.58 12.22
N GLU A 183 -12.34 13.98 12.80
CA GLU A 183 -12.03 13.89 14.25
C GLU A 183 -13.11 14.51 15.13
N ASN A 184 -13.64 15.66 14.72
CA ASN A 184 -14.57 16.42 15.56
C ASN A 184 -16.03 16.01 15.37
N VAL A 185 -16.28 14.97 14.56
CA VAL A 185 -17.63 14.51 14.21
C VAL A 185 -17.82 13.09 14.74
N ALA A 186 -18.95 12.85 15.41
CA ALA A 186 -19.32 11.51 15.87
C ALA A 186 -19.42 10.54 14.68
N VAL A 187 -19.10 9.26 14.89
CA VAL A 187 -19.04 8.22 13.84
C VAL A 187 -20.26 8.24 12.92
N ASP A 188 -21.46 8.32 13.48
CA ASP A 188 -22.73 8.29 12.74
C ASP A 188 -23.07 9.61 12.02
N GLY A 189 -22.41 10.72 12.39
CA GLY A 189 -22.59 12.04 11.78
C GLY A 189 -21.56 12.36 10.70
N ARG A 190 -20.55 11.51 10.50
CA ARG A 190 -19.56 11.67 9.43
C ARG A 190 -20.23 11.37 8.10
N GLU A 191 -19.99 12.22 7.11
CA GLU A 191 -20.58 12.07 5.79
C GLU A 191 -19.54 12.38 4.71
N TRP A 192 -19.57 11.59 3.64
CA TRP A 192 -18.79 11.85 2.45
C TRP A 192 -19.44 12.99 1.66
N VAL A 193 -18.64 13.98 1.30
CA VAL A 193 -19.07 15.07 0.42
C VAL A 193 -18.65 14.74 -1.01
N GLN A 194 -19.64 14.58 -1.88
CA GLN A 194 -19.42 14.42 -3.32
C GLN A 194 -18.93 15.74 -3.94
N SER A 195 -18.01 15.66 -4.89
CA SER A 195 -17.52 16.83 -5.65
C SER A 195 -18.68 17.56 -6.36
N SER A 196 -18.61 18.89 -6.41
CA SER A 196 -19.66 19.75 -6.98
C SER A 196 -19.95 19.47 -8.46
N THR A 197 -18.96 18.95 -9.19
CA THR A 197 -19.13 18.41 -10.54
C THR A 197 -19.27 16.89 -10.42
N PRO A 198 -20.50 16.34 -10.45
CA PRO A 198 -20.69 14.92 -10.66
C PRO A 198 -20.23 14.57 -12.08
N GLN A 199 -19.67 13.38 -12.30
CA GLN A 199 -19.19 12.92 -13.60
C GLN A 199 -18.05 13.78 -14.18
N LEU A 200 -16.90 13.74 -13.52
CA LEU A 200 -15.66 14.34 -14.01
C LEU A 200 -15.13 13.49 -15.18
N PRO A 201 -14.98 14.05 -16.39
CA PRO A 201 -14.48 13.27 -17.52
C PRO A 201 -13.04 12.84 -17.23
N LEU A 202 -12.81 11.53 -17.23
CA LEU A 202 -11.45 11.01 -17.14
C LEU A 202 -10.70 11.32 -18.45
N PRO A 203 -9.41 11.71 -18.39
CA PRO A 203 -8.60 11.84 -19.59
C PRO A 203 -8.69 10.58 -20.46
N ALA A 204 -8.90 10.73 -21.77
CA ALA A 204 -9.11 9.60 -22.68
C ALA A 204 -7.96 8.57 -22.66
N ASP A 205 -6.75 8.99 -22.31
CA ASP A 205 -5.59 8.13 -22.12
C ASP A 205 -5.74 7.10 -20.99
N LEU A 206 -6.71 7.31 -20.08
CA LEU A 206 -7.01 6.46 -18.93
C LEU A 206 -8.07 5.40 -19.20
N CYS A 207 -8.84 5.54 -20.29
CA CYS A 207 -10.02 4.73 -20.53
C CYS A 207 -10.04 4.24 -21.99
N GLY A 208 -10.11 2.94 -22.20
CA GLY A 208 -10.20 2.36 -23.54
C GLY A 208 -10.79 0.95 -23.50
N PRO A 209 -11.19 0.38 -24.66
CA PRO A 209 -11.78 -0.95 -24.70
C PRO A 209 -10.84 -2.05 -24.19
N ASP A 210 -9.53 -1.81 -24.29
CA ASP A 210 -8.49 -2.79 -23.98
C ASP A 210 -7.78 -2.51 -22.65
N TYR A 211 -8.17 -1.48 -21.90
CA TYR A 211 -7.51 -1.13 -20.63
C TYR A 211 -8.36 -0.26 -19.70
N TYR A 212 -8.10 -0.42 -18.41
CA TYR A 212 -8.76 0.34 -17.34
C TYR A 212 -7.70 0.98 -16.42
N PHE A 213 -7.89 2.25 -16.12
CA PHE A 213 -7.09 2.93 -15.11
C PHE A 213 -7.33 2.30 -13.74
N GLN A 214 -6.23 1.88 -13.10
CA GLN A 214 -6.26 1.33 -11.75
C GLN A 214 -5.12 1.90 -10.92
N ILE A 215 -5.48 2.38 -9.74
CA ILE A 215 -4.63 3.10 -8.81
C ILE A 215 -3.85 2.09 -7.98
N ASP A 216 -2.65 1.77 -8.44
CA ASP A 216 -1.69 0.94 -7.72
C ASP A 216 -1.05 1.70 -6.55
N MET A 217 -1.02 3.03 -6.56
CA MET A 217 -0.59 3.79 -5.39
C MET A 217 -1.10 5.22 -5.42
N ALA A 218 -1.15 5.82 -4.23
CA ALA A 218 -1.54 7.21 -4.07
C ALA A 218 -0.62 7.91 -3.08
N PHE A 219 -0.26 9.15 -3.38
CA PHE A 219 0.48 10.04 -2.48
C PHE A 219 0.09 11.48 -2.75
N SER A 220 0.46 12.37 -1.84
CA SER A 220 0.26 13.80 -2.00
C SER A 220 1.58 14.51 -2.24
N PHE A 221 1.57 15.54 -3.09
CA PHE A 221 2.76 16.30 -3.41
C PHE A 221 2.39 17.75 -3.74
N GLN A 222 3.03 18.72 -3.06
CA GLN A 222 2.81 20.16 -3.27
C GLN A 222 1.33 20.58 -3.25
N GLY A 223 0.55 20.04 -2.31
CA GLY A 223 -0.88 20.36 -2.18
C GLY A 223 -1.80 19.61 -3.16
N ARG A 224 -1.25 18.75 -4.01
CA ARG A 224 -1.98 17.97 -5.01
C ARG A 224 -2.08 16.51 -4.58
N ILE A 225 -3.16 15.86 -4.97
CA ILE A 225 -3.29 14.40 -4.87
C ILE A 225 -2.74 13.77 -6.16
N CYS A 226 -1.95 12.72 -6.02
CA CYS A 226 -1.38 11.94 -7.13
C CYS A 226 -1.92 10.51 -7.05
N TRP A 227 -2.85 10.15 -7.93
CA TRP A 227 -3.29 8.76 -8.12
C TRP A 227 -2.47 8.14 -9.25
N VAL A 228 -1.79 7.02 -8.97
CA VAL A 228 -0.82 6.43 -9.86
C VAL A 228 -1.27 5.06 -10.30
N ASP A 229 -1.32 4.87 -11.62
CA ASP A 229 -1.35 3.57 -12.27
C ASP A 229 0.07 3.31 -12.79
N LEU A 230 0.77 2.33 -12.22
CA LEU A 230 2.17 2.00 -12.55
C LEU A 230 2.30 1.36 -13.94
N LEU A 231 1.20 1.12 -14.65
CA LEU A 231 1.20 0.74 -16.07
C LEU A 231 0.87 1.92 -16.99
N LYS A 232 0.26 3.00 -16.49
CA LYS A 232 -0.25 4.10 -17.34
C LYS A 232 0.40 5.44 -17.08
N GLY A 233 0.40 5.89 -15.83
CA GLY A 233 0.89 7.21 -15.45
C GLY A 233 0.27 7.75 -14.16
N ILE A 234 0.27 9.07 -14.03
CA ILE A 234 -0.18 9.80 -12.85
C ILE A 234 -1.40 10.64 -13.23
N LEU A 235 -2.50 10.45 -12.51
CA LEU A 235 -3.63 11.35 -12.48
C LEU A 235 -3.45 12.32 -11.30
N PHE A 236 -3.16 13.57 -11.62
CA PHE A 236 -3.13 14.65 -10.65
C PHE A 236 -4.53 15.19 -10.42
N CYS A 237 -4.84 15.45 -9.15
CA CYS A 237 -6.02 16.19 -8.73
C CYS A 237 -5.60 17.44 -7.97
N ASP A 238 -5.89 18.59 -8.57
CA ASP A 238 -5.75 19.91 -7.98
C ASP A 238 -7.05 20.35 -7.30
N ASP A 239 -6.90 21.17 -6.26
CA ASP A 239 -7.99 21.87 -5.59
C ASP A 239 -9.18 20.94 -5.28
N VAL A 240 -8.90 19.82 -4.61
CA VAL A 240 -9.87 18.73 -4.40
C VAL A 240 -11.17 19.18 -3.69
N LEU A 241 -11.11 20.28 -2.93
CA LEU A 241 -12.24 20.89 -2.23
C LEU A 241 -12.85 22.11 -2.96
N SER A 242 -12.43 22.39 -4.19
CA SER A 242 -12.88 23.56 -4.96
C SER A 242 -14.41 23.52 -5.17
N PRO A 243 -15.12 24.63 -4.90
CA PRO A 243 -16.54 24.75 -5.24
C PRO A 243 -16.83 24.64 -6.74
N GLN A 244 -15.83 24.88 -7.60
CA GLN A 244 -15.94 24.74 -9.06
C GLN A 244 -15.67 23.31 -9.53
N GLY A 245 -15.39 22.40 -8.60
CA GLY A 245 -14.96 21.04 -8.86
C GLY A 245 -13.43 20.90 -8.94
N PRO A 246 -12.91 19.68 -8.66
CA PRO A 246 -11.50 19.38 -8.75
C PRO A 246 -11.01 19.44 -10.20
N ASN A 247 -9.76 19.85 -10.40
CA ASN A 247 -9.13 19.85 -11.72
C ASN A 247 -8.25 18.61 -11.89
N LEU A 248 -8.54 17.82 -12.92
CA LEU A 248 -7.86 16.57 -13.23
C LEU A 248 -6.88 16.77 -14.39
N SER A 249 -5.64 16.36 -14.21
CA SER A 249 -4.64 16.33 -15.28
C SER A 249 -3.86 15.02 -15.26
N PHE A 250 -3.67 14.42 -16.43
CA PHE A 250 -2.96 13.17 -16.57
C PHE A 250 -1.58 13.36 -17.21
N VAL A 251 -0.61 12.63 -16.67
CA VAL A 251 0.74 12.51 -17.22
C VAL A 251 1.04 11.04 -17.42
N SER A 252 1.20 10.63 -18.68
CA SER A 252 1.61 9.26 -19.01
C SER A 252 2.99 8.93 -18.42
N LEU A 253 3.26 7.64 -18.24
CA LEU A 253 4.62 7.15 -17.98
C LEU A 253 5.60 7.59 -19.10
N PRO A 254 6.92 7.50 -18.86
CA PRO A 254 7.91 7.79 -19.88
C PRO A 254 7.62 7.05 -21.19
N LEU A 255 7.95 7.68 -22.33
CA LEU A 255 7.64 7.15 -23.66
C LEU A 255 8.16 5.72 -23.82
N GLY A 256 7.26 4.80 -24.19
CA GLY A 256 7.56 3.37 -24.36
C GLY A 256 7.43 2.51 -23.11
N TYR A 257 7.04 3.08 -21.96
CA TYR A 257 6.90 2.36 -20.69
C TYR A 257 5.45 2.22 -20.19
N SER A 258 4.51 2.88 -20.87
CA SER A 258 3.09 2.62 -20.69
C SER A 258 2.72 1.25 -21.24
N ILE A 259 1.98 0.47 -20.46
CA ILE A 259 1.44 -0.83 -20.84
C ILE A 259 -0.08 -0.76 -20.87
N ASN A 260 -0.67 -1.14 -22.00
CA ASN A 260 -2.11 -1.35 -22.10
C ASN A 260 -2.42 -2.77 -21.66
N CYS A 261 -3.16 -2.91 -20.56
CA CYS A 261 -3.56 -4.20 -20.02
C CYS A 261 -5.05 -4.16 -19.69
N HIS A 262 -5.80 -5.15 -20.20
CA HIS A 262 -7.21 -5.33 -19.87
C HIS A 262 -7.34 -5.73 -18.40
N CYS A 263 -8.41 -5.30 -17.71
CA CYS A 263 -8.61 -5.55 -16.28
C CYS A 263 -8.55 -7.05 -15.95
N ASP A 264 -9.15 -7.89 -16.79
CA ASP A 264 -9.14 -9.35 -16.64
C ASP A 264 -7.73 -9.96 -16.60
N ASN A 265 -6.72 -9.31 -17.18
CA ASN A 265 -5.34 -9.82 -17.21
C ASN A 265 -4.40 -9.05 -16.27
N ARG A 266 -4.86 -7.94 -15.69
CA ARG A 266 -3.99 -7.05 -14.89
C ARG A 266 -3.44 -7.72 -13.64
N HIS A 267 -4.22 -8.62 -13.03
CA HIS A 267 -3.78 -9.42 -11.88
C HIS A 267 -2.52 -10.25 -12.15
N GLN A 268 -2.23 -10.60 -13.42
CA GLN A 268 -1.04 -11.34 -13.80
C GLN A 268 0.22 -10.47 -13.87
N MET A 269 0.07 -9.14 -13.96
CA MET A 269 1.21 -8.22 -14.15
C MET A 269 1.83 -7.71 -12.85
N VAL A 270 1.06 -7.73 -11.75
CA VAL A 270 1.45 -7.29 -10.39
C VAL A 270 2.42 -6.09 -10.40
N PRO A 271 1.98 -4.89 -10.82
CA PRO A 271 2.88 -3.78 -11.15
C PRO A 271 3.87 -3.41 -10.03
N LEU A 272 3.45 -3.51 -8.77
CA LEU A 272 4.26 -3.19 -7.59
C LEU A 272 5.52 -4.05 -7.44
N LEU A 273 5.57 -5.24 -8.03
CA LEU A 273 6.76 -6.09 -7.98
C LEU A 273 7.91 -5.59 -8.85
N GLN A 274 7.59 -4.84 -9.91
CA GLN A 274 8.56 -4.40 -10.91
C GLN A 274 8.69 -2.89 -10.97
N ARG A 275 7.73 -2.14 -10.43
CA ARG A 275 7.61 -0.69 -10.63
C ARG A 275 7.21 0.01 -9.35
N SER A 276 7.66 1.25 -9.22
CA SER A 276 7.27 2.11 -8.10
C SER A 276 7.44 3.58 -8.46
N MET A 277 6.76 4.42 -7.69
CA MET A 277 6.80 5.86 -7.88
C MET A 277 6.77 6.56 -6.51
N SER A 278 7.56 7.62 -6.34
CA SER A 278 7.51 8.41 -5.11
C SER A 278 8.01 9.82 -5.32
N CYS A 279 7.75 10.69 -4.36
CA CYS A 279 8.43 11.98 -4.24
C CYS A 279 9.77 11.76 -3.53
N VAL A 280 10.87 12.08 -4.22
CA VAL A 280 12.22 12.01 -3.68
C VAL A 280 12.84 13.39 -3.77
N ASN A 281 13.15 13.99 -2.62
CA ASN A 281 13.79 15.31 -2.56
C ASN A 281 13.07 16.39 -3.40
N GLY A 282 11.74 16.44 -3.33
CA GLY A 282 10.94 17.45 -4.02
C GLY A 282 10.73 17.20 -5.52
N ALA A 283 11.01 16.00 -6.03
CA ALA A 283 10.72 15.61 -7.40
C ALA A 283 10.03 14.25 -7.44
N ILE A 284 9.03 14.09 -8.32
CA ILE A 284 8.39 12.80 -8.55
C ILE A 284 9.31 11.94 -9.40
N LYS A 285 9.56 10.71 -8.94
CA LYS A 285 10.43 9.76 -9.60
C LYS A 285 9.71 8.45 -9.84
N PHE A 286 10.00 7.85 -10.98
CA PHE A 286 9.51 6.54 -11.39
C PHE A 286 10.69 5.58 -11.54
N VAL A 287 10.56 4.36 -11.02
CA VAL A 287 11.55 3.29 -11.16
C VAL A 287 10.87 2.06 -11.73
N ALA A 288 11.55 1.37 -12.64
CA ALA A 288 11.06 0.14 -13.24
C ALA A 288 12.19 -0.88 -13.47
N LEU A 289 11.87 -2.15 -13.26
CA LEU A 289 12.61 -3.32 -13.71
C LEU A 289 12.04 -3.75 -15.07
N VAL A 290 12.69 -3.35 -16.14
CA VAL A 290 12.24 -3.53 -17.52
C VAL A 290 12.68 -4.90 -18.04
N GLY A 291 11.76 -5.67 -18.62
CA GLY A 291 12.00 -7.04 -19.08
C GLY A 291 11.70 -8.12 -18.03
N PHE A 292 11.25 -7.72 -16.83
CA PHE A 292 10.88 -8.63 -15.76
C PHE A 292 9.75 -9.60 -16.20
N GLY A 293 9.96 -10.90 -16.00
CA GLY A 293 9.00 -11.96 -16.37
C GLY A 293 9.00 -12.34 -17.85
N GLU A 294 9.64 -11.55 -18.72
CA GLU A 294 9.68 -11.79 -20.17
C GLU A 294 11.08 -12.19 -20.67
N SER A 295 12.12 -11.73 -19.97
CA SER A 295 13.52 -11.88 -20.36
C SER A 295 14.29 -12.70 -19.33
N SER A 296 15.46 -13.22 -19.70
CA SER A 296 16.38 -13.81 -18.73
C SER A 296 16.88 -12.76 -17.74
N PRO A 297 17.29 -13.12 -16.51
CA PRO A 297 17.63 -12.14 -15.48
C PRO A 297 18.71 -11.13 -15.91
N ASP A 298 19.69 -11.57 -16.69
CA ASP A 298 20.78 -10.75 -17.26
C ASP A 298 20.29 -9.67 -18.23
N GLN A 299 19.10 -9.83 -18.81
CA GLN A 299 18.48 -8.88 -19.73
C GLN A 299 17.54 -7.90 -19.03
N VAL A 300 17.25 -8.10 -17.74
CA VAL A 300 16.39 -7.20 -16.97
C VAL A 300 17.16 -5.93 -16.64
N MET A 301 16.57 -4.77 -16.95
CA MET A 301 17.18 -3.46 -16.78
C MET A 301 16.47 -2.64 -15.70
N LEU A 302 17.20 -2.20 -14.69
CA LEU A 302 16.76 -1.17 -13.75
C LEU A 302 16.88 0.20 -14.42
N ARG A 303 15.76 0.91 -14.52
CA ARG A 303 15.68 2.26 -15.08
C ARG A 303 14.94 3.20 -14.15
N THR A 304 15.32 4.47 -14.19
CA THR A 304 14.73 5.52 -13.37
C THR A 304 14.45 6.77 -14.20
N TRP A 305 13.36 7.45 -13.86
CA TRP A 305 12.97 8.71 -14.48
C TRP A 305 12.56 9.71 -13.42
N VAL A 306 12.76 10.99 -13.74
CA VAL A 306 12.30 12.12 -12.95
C VAL A 306 11.31 12.93 -13.78
N LEU A 307 10.18 13.27 -13.17
CA LEU A 307 9.17 14.12 -13.77
C LEU A 307 9.64 15.57 -13.68
N SER A 308 9.57 16.28 -14.79
CA SER A 308 9.91 17.71 -14.85
C SER A 308 9.02 18.55 -13.93
N PRO A 309 9.52 19.68 -13.38
CA PRO A 309 8.77 20.51 -12.43
C PRO A 309 7.46 21.10 -12.97
N ASN A 310 7.27 21.13 -14.29
CA ASN A 310 6.02 21.57 -14.93
C ASN A 310 4.98 20.45 -15.02
N PHE A 311 5.31 19.24 -14.55
CA PHE A 311 4.48 18.02 -14.60
C PHE A 311 4.04 17.66 -16.03
N LYS A 312 4.95 17.68 -17.01
CA LYS A 312 4.63 17.34 -18.40
C LYS A 312 5.52 16.27 -18.99
N ASP A 313 6.81 16.34 -18.72
CA ASP A 313 7.81 15.54 -19.41
C ASP A 313 8.64 14.71 -18.43
N TRP A 314 8.91 13.46 -18.77
CA TRP A 314 9.85 12.61 -18.05
C TRP A 314 11.26 12.71 -18.65
N LYS A 315 12.27 12.64 -17.79
CA LYS A 315 13.67 12.51 -18.19
C LYS A 315 14.29 11.32 -17.47
N GLU A 316 15.16 10.58 -18.15
CA GLU A 316 15.98 9.57 -17.48
C GLU A 316 16.78 10.24 -16.36
N ASP A 317 16.72 9.66 -15.16
CA ASP A 317 17.29 10.22 -13.94
C ASP A 317 18.67 9.62 -13.64
N THR A 318 18.84 8.32 -13.89
CA THR A 318 20.12 7.61 -13.77
C THR A 318 20.44 6.84 -15.03
N ALA A 319 21.71 6.45 -15.19
CA ALA A 319 22.08 5.43 -16.18
C ALA A 319 21.30 4.14 -15.90
N ALA A 320 20.87 3.47 -16.97
CA ALA A 320 20.26 2.16 -16.87
C ALA A 320 21.30 1.14 -16.40
N LEU A 321 20.92 0.27 -15.47
CA LEU A 321 21.76 -0.81 -14.96
C LEU A 321 21.12 -2.14 -15.31
N SER A 322 21.87 -3.09 -15.86
CA SER A 322 21.37 -4.46 -15.93
C SER A 322 21.42 -5.08 -14.53
N VAL A 323 20.64 -6.12 -14.31
CA VAL A 323 20.71 -6.89 -13.06
C VAL A 323 22.05 -7.61 -12.94
N GLU A 324 22.64 -8.02 -14.07
CA GLU A 324 24.01 -8.53 -14.13
C GLU A 324 25.03 -7.49 -13.62
N ASP A 325 24.90 -6.22 -14.02
CA ASP A 325 25.76 -5.13 -13.54
C ASP A 325 25.66 -4.96 -12.02
N ILE A 326 24.46 -5.13 -11.45
CA ILE A 326 24.24 -5.05 -10.00
C ILE A 326 25.00 -6.19 -9.31
N TRP A 327 24.84 -7.42 -9.79
CA TRP A 327 25.53 -8.60 -9.27
C TRP A 327 27.05 -8.51 -9.40
N ASP A 328 27.52 -7.87 -10.48
CA ASP A 328 28.93 -7.73 -10.75
C ASP A 328 29.63 -6.66 -9.92
N SER A 329 28.88 -5.76 -9.28
CA SER A 329 29.44 -4.76 -8.38
C SER A 329 30.20 -5.38 -7.21
N ASP A 330 31.34 -4.78 -6.85
CA ASP A 330 32.14 -5.23 -5.70
C ASP A 330 31.31 -5.23 -4.41
N SER A 331 30.40 -4.26 -4.26
CA SER A 331 29.52 -4.18 -3.10
C SER A 331 28.52 -5.32 -3.02
N TYR A 332 27.97 -5.80 -4.15
CA TYR A 332 27.07 -6.94 -4.15
C TYR A 332 27.83 -8.21 -3.79
N LYS A 333 28.99 -8.43 -4.43
CA LYS A 333 29.87 -9.58 -4.13
C LYS A 333 30.29 -9.63 -2.65
N GLN A 334 30.55 -8.47 -2.04
CA GLN A 334 30.86 -8.35 -0.61
C GLN A 334 29.70 -8.75 0.32
N THR A 335 28.45 -8.72 -0.14
CA THR A 335 27.31 -9.19 0.67
C THR A 335 27.29 -10.70 0.86
N GLY A 336 27.92 -11.46 -0.04
CA GLY A 336 27.87 -12.92 -0.06
C GLY A 336 26.52 -13.51 -0.45
N LEU A 337 25.57 -12.70 -0.92
CA LEU A 337 24.27 -13.17 -1.39
C LEU A 337 24.40 -13.90 -2.74
N PRO A 338 23.54 -14.90 -3.01
CA PRO A 338 23.40 -15.45 -4.35
C PRO A 338 22.98 -14.38 -5.35
N GLN A 339 23.12 -14.64 -6.65
CA GLN A 339 22.63 -13.76 -7.72
C GLN A 339 21.10 -13.85 -7.79
N LEU A 340 20.43 -13.01 -7.01
CA LEU A 340 18.97 -13.00 -6.86
C LEU A 340 18.38 -11.79 -7.58
N MET A 341 17.20 -11.98 -8.16
CA MET A 341 16.44 -10.94 -8.85
C MET A 341 15.84 -9.95 -7.84
N PRO A 342 16.19 -8.66 -7.84
CA PRO A 342 15.45 -7.62 -7.11
C PRO A 342 13.99 -7.55 -7.54
N VAL A 343 13.10 -7.46 -6.55
CA VAL A 343 11.66 -7.21 -6.72
C VAL A 343 11.17 -6.17 -5.72
N SER A 344 9.95 -5.66 -5.93
CA SER A 344 9.30 -4.62 -5.12
C SER A 344 10.21 -3.41 -4.88
N PRO A 345 10.64 -2.70 -5.95
CA PRO A 345 11.48 -1.53 -5.78
C PRO A 345 10.73 -0.46 -4.97
N VAL A 346 11.37 0.12 -3.96
CA VAL A 346 10.82 1.25 -3.19
C VAL A 346 11.86 2.36 -3.14
N LEU A 347 11.49 3.57 -3.57
CA LEU A 347 12.41 4.71 -3.55
C LEU A 347 12.53 5.30 -2.14
N SER A 348 13.73 5.70 -1.75
CA SER A 348 13.95 6.49 -0.54
C SER A 348 13.22 7.83 -0.63
N LEU A 349 12.56 8.28 0.44
CA LEU A 349 11.90 9.60 0.46
C LEU A 349 12.91 10.74 0.61
N THR A 350 14.04 10.47 1.26
CA THR A 350 15.01 11.50 1.68
C THR A 350 16.28 11.50 0.84
N GLU A 351 16.66 10.38 0.23
CA GLU A 351 17.94 10.22 -0.44
C GLU A 351 17.81 10.00 -1.93
N ASN A 352 18.40 10.91 -2.70
CA ASN A 352 18.40 10.84 -4.15
C ASN A 352 19.18 9.62 -4.67
N GLY A 353 18.57 8.85 -5.58
CA GLY A 353 19.21 7.68 -6.20
C GLY A 353 19.35 6.48 -5.27
N VAL A 354 18.69 6.47 -4.11
CA VAL A 354 18.63 5.30 -3.22
C VAL A 354 17.28 4.61 -3.37
N MET A 355 17.33 3.28 -3.53
CA MET A 355 16.16 2.42 -3.51
C MET A 355 16.35 1.25 -2.54
N TYR A 356 15.24 0.62 -2.22
CA TYR A 356 15.15 -0.63 -1.50
C TYR A 356 14.53 -1.68 -2.43
N ALA A 357 14.97 -2.92 -2.32
CA ALA A 357 14.41 -4.03 -3.07
C ALA A 357 14.54 -5.33 -2.28
N ILE A 358 13.60 -6.23 -2.53
CA ILE A 358 13.58 -7.55 -1.91
C ILE A 358 14.27 -8.54 -2.83
N LEU A 359 15.07 -9.42 -2.23
CA LEU A 359 15.69 -10.56 -2.89
C LEU A 359 15.11 -11.82 -2.27
N ASN A 360 14.53 -12.68 -3.11
CA ASN A 360 13.89 -13.92 -2.68
C ASN A 360 14.68 -15.13 -3.17
N GLU A 361 15.12 -15.96 -2.24
CA GLU A 361 15.66 -17.29 -2.53
C GLU A 361 14.55 -18.32 -2.28
N PHE A 362 14.23 -19.11 -3.29
CA PHE A 362 13.18 -20.13 -3.22
C PHE A 362 13.60 -21.37 -4.01
N GLU A 363 13.00 -22.50 -3.66
CA GLU A 363 13.13 -23.77 -4.36
C GLU A 363 11.78 -24.17 -4.94
N ARG A 364 11.80 -24.76 -6.14
CA ARG A 364 10.64 -25.40 -6.75
C ARG A 364 10.73 -26.90 -6.57
N LEU A 365 9.79 -27.45 -5.81
CA LEU A 365 9.68 -28.87 -5.60
C LEU A 365 8.61 -29.44 -6.55
N PRO A 366 8.94 -30.47 -7.35
CA PRO A 366 7.96 -31.13 -8.19
C PRO A 366 6.90 -31.80 -7.31
N GLN A 367 5.63 -31.46 -7.51
CA GLN A 367 4.56 -32.09 -6.74
C GLN A 367 4.44 -33.59 -7.06
N VAL A 368 4.45 -34.41 -6.00
CA VAL A 368 4.30 -35.88 -6.08
C VAL A 368 2.81 -36.25 -6.00
N ALA A 369 2.32 -37.12 -6.90
CA ALA A 369 0.96 -37.65 -6.81
C ALA A 369 0.75 -38.39 -5.48
N PRO A 370 -0.37 -38.19 -4.74
CA PRO A 370 -1.71 -37.84 -5.23
C PRO A 370 -2.14 -36.37 -4.98
N PHE A 371 -1.26 -35.49 -4.52
CA PHE A 371 -1.61 -34.11 -4.12
C PHE A 371 -1.64 -33.09 -5.27
N ARG A 372 -1.46 -33.57 -6.51
CA ARG A 372 -1.47 -32.73 -7.71
C ARG A 372 -2.82 -32.01 -7.84
N GLY A 373 -2.83 -30.71 -7.54
CA GLY A 373 -3.95 -29.82 -7.83
C GLY A 373 -4.26 -29.76 -9.34
N PRO A 374 -5.43 -29.23 -9.74
CA PRO A 374 -5.88 -29.19 -11.13
C PRO A 374 -4.88 -28.50 -12.10
N ASP A 375 -4.04 -27.60 -11.60
CA ASP A 375 -3.08 -26.81 -12.38
C ASP A 375 -1.67 -27.44 -12.49
N GLY A 376 -1.42 -28.51 -11.72
CA GLY A 376 -0.15 -29.25 -11.76
C GLY A 376 1.09 -28.44 -11.36
N ASP A 377 0.92 -27.42 -10.52
CA ASP A 377 1.98 -26.46 -10.17
C ASP A 377 3.06 -27.08 -9.27
N ASP A 378 4.32 -26.69 -9.46
CA ASP A 378 5.39 -27.02 -8.52
C ASP A 378 5.16 -26.30 -7.20
N GLU A 379 5.44 -26.98 -6.08
CA GLU A 379 5.40 -26.35 -4.77
C GLU A 379 6.59 -25.39 -4.65
N VAL A 380 6.32 -24.12 -4.33
CA VAL A 380 7.38 -23.13 -4.11
C VAL A 380 7.65 -23.01 -2.62
N VAL A 381 8.90 -23.22 -2.24
CA VAL A 381 9.37 -23.15 -0.85
C VAL A 381 10.35 -21.99 -0.74
N ALA A 382 9.99 -20.95 0.00
CA ALA A 382 10.92 -19.88 0.35
C ALA A 382 12.05 -20.44 1.22
N LYS A 383 13.30 -20.08 0.90
CA LYS A 383 14.50 -20.45 1.65
C LYS A 383 15.02 -19.29 2.48
N ALA A 384 15.02 -18.10 1.90
CA ALA A 384 15.42 -16.88 2.56
C ALA A 384 14.85 -15.67 1.80
N ASN A 385 14.58 -14.60 2.54
CA ASN A 385 14.21 -13.32 1.97
C ASN A 385 15.15 -12.26 2.54
N TYR A 386 15.60 -11.35 1.70
CA TYR A 386 16.52 -10.28 2.05
C TYR A 386 15.97 -8.95 1.59
N MET A 387 16.30 -7.87 2.30
CA MET A 387 16.11 -6.51 1.82
C MET A 387 17.47 -5.87 1.61
N ILE A 388 17.68 -5.34 0.41
CA ILE A 388 18.86 -4.53 0.08
C ILE A 388 18.51 -3.05 0.07
N ARG A 389 19.44 -2.23 0.53
CA ARG A 389 19.47 -0.79 0.30
C ARG A 389 20.52 -0.51 -0.76
N PHE A 390 20.11 0.05 -1.88
CA PHE A 390 20.93 0.14 -3.08
C PHE A 390 21.03 1.59 -3.57
N ASN A 391 22.26 2.04 -3.83
CA ASN A 391 22.54 3.30 -4.50
C ASN A 391 22.65 3.05 -6.01
N ILE A 392 21.61 3.48 -6.72
CA ILE A 392 21.49 3.31 -8.18
C ILE A 392 22.56 4.12 -8.91
N LEU A 393 22.86 5.35 -8.45
CA LEU A 393 23.83 6.24 -9.08
C LEU A 393 25.25 5.68 -9.06
N GLN A 394 25.58 4.93 -8.01
CA GLN A 394 26.91 4.38 -7.79
C GLN A 394 27.02 2.89 -8.15
N ASN A 395 25.92 2.27 -8.60
CA ASN A 395 25.79 0.81 -8.70
C ASN A 395 26.33 0.11 -7.45
N LYS A 396 25.81 0.50 -6.27
CA LYS A 396 26.38 0.09 -4.98
C LYS A 396 25.34 -0.38 -3.98
N VAL A 397 25.45 -1.63 -3.52
CA VAL A 397 24.72 -2.10 -2.34
C VAL A 397 25.32 -1.42 -1.11
N LEU A 398 24.48 -0.66 -0.40
CA LEU A 398 24.87 0.10 0.79
C LEU A 398 24.78 -0.78 2.03
N THR A 399 23.65 -1.45 2.21
CA THR A 399 23.38 -2.37 3.32
C THR A 399 22.43 -3.48 2.88
N CYS A 400 22.46 -4.60 3.57
CA CYS A 400 21.56 -5.74 3.38
C CYS A 400 21.12 -6.29 4.73
N THR A 401 19.88 -6.74 4.83
CA THR A 401 19.35 -7.41 6.01
C THR A 401 18.53 -8.63 5.61
N LYS A 402 18.54 -9.68 6.45
CA LYS A 402 17.69 -10.86 6.28
C LYS A 402 16.33 -10.56 6.90
N LEU A 403 15.25 -10.78 6.14
CA LEU A 403 13.88 -10.46 6.57
C LEU A 403 13.24 -11.58 7.40
N SER A 404 13.58 -12.84 7.10
CA SER A 404 13.05 -14.03 7.76
C SER A 404 14.17 -15.00 8.14
N ALA A 405 14.05 -15.68 9.28
CA ALA A 405 15.03 -16.68 9.69
C ALA A 405 15.03 -17.90 8.74
N ASP A 406 13.83 -18.37 8.35
CA ASP A 406 13.62 -19.64 7.65
C ASP A 406 12.92 -19.50 6.27
N GLY A 407 12.94 -18.32 5.65
CA GLY A 407 12.22 -18.08 4.40
C GLY A 407 10.71 -18.00 4.62
N ASP A 408 10.06 -17.01 4.02
CA ASP A 408 8.62 -16.81 4.12
C ASP A 408 8.04 -16.38 2.77
N LEU A 409 6.93 -17.01 2.39
CA LEU A 409 6.21 -16.72 1.15
C LEU A 409 5.58 -15.32 1.19
N GLU A 410 5.36 -14.73 2.37
CA GLU A 410 4.85 -13.36 2.50
C GLU A 410 5.69 -12.33 1.74
N TRP A 411 7.01 -12.58 1.59
CA TRP A 411 7.96 -11.67 0.94
C TRP A 411 8.08 -11.88 -0.56
N MET A 412 7.33 -12.82 -1.14
CA MET A 412 7.30 -13.03 -2.60
C MET A 412 6.40 -12.00 -3.30
N MET A 413 5.35 -11.55 -2.62
CA MET A 413 4.47 -10.46 -3.10
C MET A 413 4.30 -9.38 -2.03
N PRO A 414 5.41 -8.78 -1.55
CA PRO A 414 5.38 -7.87 -0.43
C PRO A 414 4.82 -6.52 -0.89
N ASP A 415 3.79 -6.08 -0.19
CA ASP A 415 3.16 -4.79 -0.42
C ASP A 415 3.70 -3.77 0.59
N LEU A 416 4.64 -2.94 0.14
CA LEU A 416 5.38 -1.98 0.96
C LEU A 416 5.02 -0.55 0.61
N ILE A 417 5.14 0.34 1.59
CA ILE A 417 5.09 1.79 1.39
C ILE A 417 6.23 2.47 2.14
N ALA A 418 6.93 3.37 1.47
CA ALA A 418 7.85 4.29 2.13
C ALA A 418 7.05 5.46 2.68
N THR A 419 7.25 5.79 3.97
CA THR A 419 6.46 6.82 4.65
C THR A 419 7.29 7.60 5.66
N ASP A 420 7.11 8.91 5.68
CA ASP A 420 7.76 9.89 6.55
C ASP A 420 6.97 10.17 7.84
N PHE A 421 5.92 9.40 8.12
CA PHE A 421 5.06 9.62 9.29
C PHE A 421 5.82 9.59 10.62
N THR A 422 6.98 8.92 10.68
CA THR A 422 7.83 8.88 11.87
C THR A 422 8.42 10.25 12.22
N ALA A 423 8.71 11.11 11.24
CA ALA A 423 9.13 12.49 11.49
C ALA A 423 8.06 13.26 12.29
N TYR A 424 6.77 12.97 12.04
CA TYR A 424 5.66 13.59 12.76
C TYR A 424 5.55 13.10 14.20
N LEU A 425 5.97 11.85 14.48
CA LEU A 425 6.03 11.33 15.84
C LEU A 425 7.09 12.08 16.68
N GLU A 426 8.21 12.48 16.08
CA GLU A 426 9.28 13.24 16.74
C GLU A 426 8.83 14.65 17.10
N ASP A 427 8.28 15.36 16.12
CA ASP A 427 7.88 16.76 16.25
C ASP A 427 6.77 16.94 17.31
N HIS A 428 5.91 15.93 17.48
CA HIS A 428 4.74 16.00 18.35
C HIS A 428 4.91 15.27 19.70
N LYS A 429 6.12 14.76 20.02
CA LYS A 429 6.47 14.13 21.31
C LYS A 429 5.37 13.21 21.87
N ILE A 430 4.89 12.28 21.06
CA ILE A 430 3.93 11.28 21.54
C ILE A 430 4.60 10.48 22.66
N ALA A 431 3.84 10.25 23.74
CA ALA A 431 4.33 9.53 24.90
C ALA A 431 4.98 8.22 24.46
N SER A 432 6.27 8.11 24.77
CA SER A 432 7.20 7.04 24.41
C SER A 432 6.83 5.63 24.90
N SER A 433 5.61 5.42 25.39
CA SER A 433 5.15 4.14 25.96
C SER A 433 4.61 3.15 24.92
N GLU A 434 4.21 3.60 23.73
CA GLU A 434 3.60 2.73 22.70
C GLU A 434 4.50 2.47 21.49
N LEU A 435 5.64 3.16 21.40
CA LEU A 435 6.66 2.92 20.37
C LEU A 435 7.61 1.81 20.81
N ILE A 436 7.68 0.74 20.02
CA ILE A 436 8.65 -0.33 20.25
C ILE A 436 9.78 -0.19 19.23
N THR A 437 10.89 0.40 19.66
CA THR A 437 12.16 0.33 18.95
C THR A 437 12.89 -0.93 19.41
N LYS A 438 12.86 -2.00 18.62
CA LYS A 438 13.66 -3.20 18.88
C LYS A 438 14.55 -3.48 17.66
N PRO A 439 15.81 -3.93 17.85
CA PRO A 439 16.47 -4.66 16.79
C PRO A 439 15.64 -5.91 16.50
N ALA A 440 15.38 -6.21 15.23
CA ALA A 440 14.63 -7.39 14.81
C ALA A 440 15.41 -8.67 15.15
N GLU A 441 15.34 -9.12 16.41
CA GLU A 441 15.66 -10.48 16.81
C GLU A 441 14.37 -11.20 17.19
N GLY A 442 13.99 -12.14 16.32
CA GLY A 442 13.25 -13.36 16.64
C GLY A 442 11.97 -13.19 17.45
N PHE A 443 10.90 -12.67 16.84
CA PHE A 443 9.54 -12.95 17.31
C PHE A 443 8.61 -13.11 16.10
N LEU A 444 8.26 -14.35 15.79
CA LEU A 444 6.88 -14.84 15.61
C LEU A 444 6.92 -16.25 15.03
N ASN A 445 6.82 -17.24 15.93
CA ASN A 445 6.43 -18.59 15.57
C ASN A 445 5.02 -18.79 16.16
N LYS A 446 3.99 -18.48 15.37
CA LYS A 446 2.66 -19.05 15.51
C LYS A 446 2.10 -19.26 14.11
N GLU A 447 1.86 -20.52 13.78
CA GLU A 447 1.31 -21.02 12.53
C GLU A 447 0.11 -20.17 12.07
N ASN A 448 0.31 -19.34 11.04
CA ASN A 448 -0.73 -18.46 10.51
C ASN A 448 -1.40 -19.10 9.30
N SER A 449 -2.20 -20.15 9.54
CA SER A 449 -2.96 -20.88 8.52
C SER A 449 -4.17 -20.12 7.96
N ARG A 450 -4.53 -18.96 8.55
CA ARG A 450 -5.67 -18.14 8.12
C ARG A 450 -5.31 -17.03 7.12
N CYS A 451 -4.09 -16.49 7.14
CA CYS A 451 -3.66 -15.45 6.19
C CYS A 451 -3.38 -16.00 4.77
N LYS A 452 -3.25 -17.32 4.60
CA LYS A 452 -3.19 -17.93 3.26
C LYS A 452 -4.42 -17.61 2.41
N ALA A 453 -5.59 -17.37 3.01
CA ALA A 453 -6.79 -17.02 2.24
C ALA A 453 -6.74 -15.61 1.63
N LEU A 454 -6.07 -14.64 2.28
CA LEU A 454 -5.93 -13.25 1.81
C LEU A 454 -5.09 -13.13 0.53
N LEU A 455 -4.18 -14.09 0.29
CA LEU A 455 -3.35 -14.18 -0.91
C LEU A 455 -3.88 -15.21 -1.94
N CYS A 456 -4.91 -16.00 -1.59
CA CYS A 456 -5.39 -17.11 -2.42
C CYS A 456 -6.59 -16.78 -3.31
N ASP A 457 -7.29 -15.65 -3.10
CA ASP A 457 -8.44 -15.28 -3.96
C ASP A 457 -8.03 -14.56 -5.26
N GLU A 458 -6.78 -14.11 -5.37
CA GLU A 458 -6.15 -13.92 -6.67
C GLU A 458 -5.36 -15.20 -6.97
N LYS A 459 -5.88 -16.04 -7.86
CA LYS A 459 -5.14 -17.18 -8.45
C LYS A 459 -3.97 -16.65 -9.28
N VAL A 460 -2.95 -16.14 -8.60
CA VAL A 460 -1.66 -15.82 -9.20
C VAL A 460 -0.95 -17.15 -9.41
N SER A 461 -0.97 -17.63 -10.65
CA SER A 461 -0.07 -18.73 -11.01
C SER A 461 1.36 -18.20 -10.90
N MET A 462 2.06 -18.61 -9.85
CA MET A 462 3.49 -18.35 -9.59
C MET A 462 4.40 -18.81 -10.76
N LYS A 463 3.84 -19.46 -11.79
CA LYS A 463 4.52 -19.79 -13.05
C LYS A 463 5.06 -18.54 -13.76
N ASN A 464 4.30 -17.45 -13.83
CA ASN A 464 4.71 -16.26 -14.62
C ASN A 464 5.68 -15.33 -13.88
N LEU A 465 5.61 -15.30 -12.54
CA LEU A 465 6.38 -14.36 -11.71
C LEU A 465 7.84 -14.76 -11.48
N TYR A 466 8.14 -16.05 -11.67
CA TYR A 466 9.43 -16.62 -11.32
C TYR A 466 9.94 -17.61 -12.37
N ALA A 467 9.52 -17.51 -13.64
CA ALA A 467 9.86 -18.46 -14.72
C ALA A 467 11.37 -18.58 -15.07
N LEU A 468 12.27 -18.10 -14.20
CA LEU A 468 13.71 -18.02 -14.39
C LEU A 468 14.44 -18.90 -13.38
#